data_AF-A0A087UA44-F1
#
_entry.id   AF-A0A087UA44-F1
#
_cell.length_a   1.000
_cell.length_b   1.000
_cell.length_c   1.000
_cell.angle_alpha   90.00
_cell.angle_beta   90.00
_cell.angle_gamma   90.00
#
_symmetry.space_group_name_H-M   'P 1'
#
loop_
_entity.id
_entity.type
_entity.pdbx_description
1 polymer ?
#
loop_
_entity_poly.entity_id
_entity_poly.type
_entity_poly.pdbx_seq_one_letter_code
_entity_poly.pdbx_strand_id
1 'polypeptide(L)'
;MGSSNRALWSLLDVSVSRTHRKTSYNIRGPDVFIHSIADVPHLIKNRRSVFLSNILILPEELHQQHGLPSRIMSSVYVKQHWSSEIESDAALRSLHHLNRNHLFPTHFSLMNVAYAVQLFSVKTASALEKAVILQQVAKGALTSARWIRLVAEWSTIMTARH
;
A
#
# COMPACT_ATOMS: atom_id res chain seq x y z
N MET A 1 -13.91 1.89 -5.00
CA MET A 1 -14.80 1.25 -5.99
C MET A 1 -16.13 2.00 -5.96
N GLY A 2 -16.74 2.30 -7.10
CA GLY A 2 -18.03 2.98 -7.17
C GLY A 2 -19.19 2.12 -6.64
N SER A 3 -20.29 2.75 -6.21
CA SER A 3 -21.50 2.06 -5.73
C SER A 3 -22.11 1.14 -6.79
N SER A 4 -22.19 1.60 -8.04
CA SER A 4 -22.73 0.81 -9.16
C SER A 4 -21.94 -0.48 -9.41
N ASN A 5 -20.60 -0.42 -9.35
CA ASN A 5 -19.75 -1.61 -9.52
C ASN A 5 -19.95 -2.61 -8.38
N ARG A 6 -20.19 -2.14 -7.16
CA ARG A 6 -20.51 -3.03 -6.03
C ARG A 6 -21.88 -3.69 -6.20
N ALA A 7 -22.88 -2.93 -6.64
CA ALA A 7 -24.21 -3.47 -6.93
C ALA A 7 -24.17 -4.53 -8.04
N LEU A 8 -23.39 -4.31 -9.09
CA LEU A 8 -23.15 -5.30 -10.14
C LEU A 8 -22.51 -6.57 -9.59
N TRP A 9 -21.48 -6.45 -8.74
CA TRP A 9 -20.87 -7.62 -8.10
C TRP A 9 -21.84 -8.39 -7.23
N SER A 10 -22.70 -7.71 -6.46
CA SER A 10 -23.78 -8.35 -5.70
C SER A 10 -24.74 -9.11 -6.60
N LEU A 11 -25.14 -8.53 -7.74
CA LEU A 11 -26.03 -9.18 -8.72
C LEU A 11 -25.40 -10.45 -9.34
N LEU A 12 -24.09 -10.44 -9.54
CA LEU A 12 -23.33 -11.56 -10.10
C LEU A 12 -22.86 -12.57 -9.04
N ASP A 13 -23.31 -12.42 -7.79
CA ASP A 13 -22.88 -13.22 -6.64
C ASP A 13 -21.35 -13.26 -6.46
N VAL A 14 -20.69 -12.15 -6.76
CA VAL A 14 -19.27 -11.92 -6.50
C VAL A 14 -19.14 -11.32 -5.11
N SER A 15 -18.59 -12.09 -4.17
CA SER A 15 -18.45 -11.68 -2.78
C SER A 15 -17.14 -12.18 -2.17
N VAL A 16 -16.57 -11.36 -1.28
CA VAL A 16 -15.37 -11.70 -0.52
C VAL A 16 -15.57 -11.29 0.92
N SER A 17 -15.44 -12.25 1.83
CA SER A 17 -15.45 -12.10 3.28
C SER A 17 -14.22 -12.78 3.88
N ARG A 18 -14.12 -12.79 5.22
CA ARG A 18 -13.03 -13.49 5.91
C ARG A 18 -13.05 -15.01 5.71
N THR A 19 -14.24 -15.58 5.48
CA THR A 19 -14.47 -17.04 5.43
C THR A 19 -14.97 -17.53 4.09
N HIS A 20 -15.44 -16.62 3.23
CA HIS A 20 -16.01 -16.96 1.93
C HIS A 20 -15.39 -16.10 0.83
N ARG A 21 -15.07 -16.71 -0.30
CA ARG A 21 -14.54 -16.01 -1.46
C ARG A 21 -15.14 -16.59 -2.74
N LYS A 22 -15.95 -15.79 -3.41
CA LYS A 22 -16.46 -16.05 -4.75
C LYS A 22 -16.10 -14.88 -5.66
N THR A 23 -15.12 -15.10 -6.53
CA THR A 23 -14.56 -14.07 -7.43
C THR A 23 -14.85 -14.33 -8.91
N SER A 24 -15.69 -15.32 -9.20
CA SER A 24 -16.10 -15.65 -10.56
C SER A 24 -17.57 -16.01 -10.60
N TYR A 25 -18.15 -15.86 -11.77
CA TYR A 25 -19.54 -16.18 -12.06
C TYR A 25 -19.63 -16.79 -13.46
N ASN A 26 -20.74 -17.47 -13.74
CA ASN A 26 -20.97 -18.17 -15.00
C ASN A 26 -22.24 -17.62 -15.68
N ILE A 27 -22.12 -17.22 -16.94
CA ILE A 27 -23.26 -16.72 -17.76
C ILE A 27 -23.44 -17.55 -19.06
N ARG A 28 -22.43 -18.31 -19.49
CA ARG A 28 -22.37 -18.88 -20.85
C ARG A 28 -22.40 -20.41 -20.91
N GLY A 29 -22.72 -21.09 -19.81
CA GLY A 29 -22.76 -22.56 -19.72
C GLY A 29 -21.64 -23.11 -18.84
N PRO A 30 -21.70 -24.40 -18.43
CA PRO A 30 -21.01 -24.94 -17.25
C PRO A 30 -19.49 -24.69 -17.16
N ASP A 31 -18.80 -24.55 -18.29
CA ASP A 31 -17.33 -24.49 -18.35
C ASP A 31 -16.74 -23.09 -18.60
N VAL A 32 -17.58 -22.03 -18.63
CA VAL A 32 -17.11 -20.66 -18.87
C VAL A 32 -17.26 -19.80 -17.62
N PHE A 33 -16.14 -19.57 -16.94
CA PHE A 33 -16.06 -18.70 -15.77
C PHE A 33 -15.51 -17.33 -16.12
N ILE A 34 -16.23 -16.28 -15.72
CA ILE A 34 -15.79 -14.90 -15.85
C ILE A 34 -15.28 -14.45 -14.49
N HIS A 35 -14.00 -14.08 -14.41
CA HIS A 35 -13.37 -13.61 -13.19
C HIS A 35 -13.53 -12.10 -13.04
N SER A 36 -13.99 -11.67 -11.86
CA SER A 36 -14.11 -10.26 -11.53
C SER A 36 -12.86 -9.78 -10.80
N ILE A 37 -12.26 -8.71 -11.31
CA ILE A 37 -11.07 -8.07 -10.73
C ILE A 37 -11.36 -6.60 -10.51
N ALA A 38 -10.91 -6.08 -9.35
CA ALA A 38 -10.99 -4.65 -9.06
C ALA A 38 -9.87 -3.91 -9.80
N ASP A 39 -10.11 -2.64 -10.15
CA ASP A 39 -9.07 -1.83 -10.77
C ASP A 39 -7.89 -1.56 -9.82
N VAL A 40 -6.70 -2.01 -10.21
CA VAL A 40 -5.48 -2.04 -9.40
C VAL A 40 -4.99 -0.62 -9.04
N PRO A 41 -4.87 0.33 -9.99
CA PRO A 41 -4.58 1.73 -9.69
C PRO A 41 -5.50 2.34 -8.61
N HIS A 42 -6.81 2.05 -8.65
CA HIS A 42 -7.74 2.52 -7.63
C HIS A 42 -7.50 1.87 -6.26
N LEU A 43 -7.16 0.57 -6.22
CA LEU A 43 -6.81 -0.09 -4.97
C LEU A 43 -5.57 0.55 -4.32
N ILE A 44 -4.51 0.80 -5.10
CA ILE A 44 -3.26 1.39 -4.58
C ILE A 44 -3.50 2.80 -4.04
N LYS A 45 -4.27 3.63 -4.75
CA LYS A 45 -4.68 4.97 -4.27
C LYS A 45 -5.41 4.90 -2.93
N ASN A 46 -6.39 3.99 -2.82
CA ASN A 46 -7.16 3.83 -1.58
C ASN A 46 -6.25 3.39 -0.43
N ARG A 47 -5.32 2.45 -0.68
CA ARG A 47 -4.33 2.03 0.32
C ARG A 47 -3.45 3.18 0.77
N ARG A 48 -3.00 4.05 -0.14
CA ARG A 48 -2.23 5.24 0.20
C ARG A 48 -3.03 6.18 1.08
N SER A 49 -4.27 6.48 0.70
CA SER A 49 -5.14 7.35 1.50
C SER A 49 -5.28 6.83 2.93
N VAL A 50 -5.61 5.54 3.10
CA VAL A 50 -5.74 4.92 4.42
C VAL A 50 -4.42 4.90 5.19
N PHE A 51 -3.30 4.57 4.55
CA PHE A 51 -1.98 4.53 5.20
C PHE A 51 -1.52 5.91 5.68
N LEU A 52 -1.90 6.98 4.96
CA LEU A 52 -1.53 8.34 5.31
C LEU A 52 -2.41 8.94 6.42
N SER A 53 -3.67 8.51 6.54
CA SER A 53 -4.64 9.05 7.50
C SER A 53 -4.81 8.20 8.76
N ASN A 54 -4.53 6.90 8.70
CA ASN A 54 -4.81 5.97 9.79
C ASN A 54 -3.58 5.19 10.22
N ILE A 55 -3.63 4.68 11.44
CA ILE A 55 -2.74 3.64 11.92
C ILE A 55 -3.33 2.29 11.49
N LEU A 56 -2.55 1.50 10.78
CA LEU A 56 -2.94 0.15 10.38
C LEU A 56 -2.33 -0.87 11.35
N ILE A 57 -3.10 -1.90 11.70
CA ILE A 57 -2.66 -2.96 12.60
C ILE A 57 -2.52 -4.26 11.81
N LEU A 58 -1.34 -4.86 11.88
CA LEU A 58 -1.05 -6.15 11.29
C LEU A 58 -1.70 -7.27 12.12
N PRO A 59 -2.29 -8.29 11.47
CA PRO A 59 -2.70 -9.52 12.14
C PRO A 59 -1.55 -10.14 12.95
N GLU A 60 -1.87 -10.73 14.09
CA GLU A 60 -0.88 -11.31 15.01
C GLU A 60 -0.06 -12.41 14.33
N GLU A 61 -0.73 -13.21 13.51
CA GLU A 61 -0.14 -14.35 12.80
C GLU A 61 0.99 -13.90 11.87
N LEU A 62 0.76 -12.81 11.12
CA LEU A 62 1.76 -12.26 10.20
C LEU A 62 2.90 -11.56 10.95
N HIS A 63 2.61 -10.96 12.10
CA HIS A 63 3.62 -10.33 12.94
C HIS A 63 4.61 -11.38 13.48
N GLN A 64 4.09 -12.48 14.02
CA GLN A 64 4.89 -13.58 14.57
C GLN A 64 5.65 -14.32 13.46
N GLN A 65 4.96 -14.68 12.37
CA GLN A 65 5.57 -15.42 11.25
C GLN A 65 6.77 -14.70 10.65
N HIS A 66 6.73 -13.37 10.59
CA HIS A 66 7.81 -12.56 10.00
C HIS A 66 8.76 -11.93 11.03
N GLY A 67 8.61 -12.23 12.32
CA GLY A 67 9.48 -11.69 13.38
C GLY A 67 9.54 -10.16 13.40
N LEU A 68 8.42 -9.50 13.10
CA LEU A 68 8.38 -8.04 12.96
C LEU A 68 8.49 -7.37 14.35
N PRO A 69 9.11 -6.20 14.48
CA PRO A 69 9.31 -5.56 15.79
C PRO A 69 8.04 -4.89 16.35
N SER A 70 7.01 -4.75 15.53
CA SER A 70 5.72 -4.18 15.92
C SER A 70 4.61 -4.70 15.01
N ARG A 71 3.37 -4.56 15.46
CA ARG A 71 2.16 -4.76 14.65
C ARG A 71 1.66 -3.48 14.00
N ILE A 72 2.26 -2.34 14.34
CA ILE A 72 1.83 -1.02 13.92
C ILE A 72 2.46 -0.70 12.56
N MET A 73 1.61 -0.43 11.57
CA MET A 73 1.98 0.10 10.27
C MET A 73 1.50 1.55 10.20
N SER A 74 2.44 2.48 10.20
CA SER A 74 2.16 3.91 10.21
C SER A 74 3.02 4.67 9.20
N SER A 75 2.41 5.65 8.54
CA SER A 75 3.09 6.62 7.68
C SER A 75 3.90 7.66 8.45
N VAL A 76 3.73 7.75 9.76
CA VAL A 76 4.49 8.68 10.63
C VAL A 76 5.99 8.49 10.47
N TYR A 77 6.46 7.24 10.39
CA TYR A 77 7.88 6.94 10.19
C TYR A 77 8.43 7.48 8.86
N VAL A 78 7.66 7.38 7.77
CA VAL A 78 8.06 7.95 6.46
C VAL A 78 8.07 9.47 6.53
N LYS A 79 7.05 10.07 7.16
CA LYS A 79 6.94 11.53 7.33
C LYS A 79 8.10 12.09 8.16
N GLN A 80 8.43 11.46 9.28
CA GLN A 80 9.54 11.84 10.15
C GLN A 80 10.87 11.77 9.41
N HIS A 81 11.15 10.63 8.75
CA HIS A 81 12.39 10.48 8.00
C HIS A 81 12.51 11.52 6.89
N TRP A 82 11.45 11.71 6.09
CA TRP A 82 11.43 12.70 5.01
C TRP A 82 11.64 14.13 5.51
N SER A 83 10.95 14.53 6.59
CA SER A 83 11.13 15.85 7.20
C SER A 83 12.56 16.05 7.70
N SER A 84 13.14 15.04 8.36
CA SER A 84 14.51 15.13 8.85
C SER A 84 15.54 15.29 7.72
N GLU A 85 15.34 14.63 6.58
CA GLU A 85 16.19 14.78 5.39
C GLU A 85 16.06 16.16 4.73
N ILE A 86 14.90 16.81 4.84
CA ILE A 86 14.68 18.18 4.35
C ILE A 86 15.30 19.20 5.30
N GLU A 87 15.09 19.06 6.61
CA GLU A 87 15.57 20.00 7.62
C GLU A 87 17.10 20.00 7.76
N SER A 88 17.73 18.84 7.55
CA SER A 88 19.19 18.71 7.59
C SER A 88 19.91 19.19 6.33
N ASP A 89 19.16 19.66 5.32
CA ASP A 89 19.66 19.99 3.98
C ASP A 89 20.64 18.93 3.42
N ALA A 90 20.30 17.65 3.64
CA ALA A 90 21.17 16.55 3.31
C ALA A 90 21.42 16.52 1.79
N ALA A 91 22.68 16.67 1.37
CA ALA A 91 23.08 16.67 -0.04
C ALA A 91 22.60 15.40 -0.79
N LEU A 92 22.46 14.27 -0.08
CA LEU A 92 21.96 13.01 -0.62
C LEU A 92 20.80 12.48 0.23
N ARG A 93 19.57 12.69 -0.26
CA ARG A 93 18.35 12.21 0.38
C ARG A 93 17.96 10.82 -0.10
N SER A 94 17.73 9.90 0.82
CA SER A 94 17.25 8.54 0.50
C SER A 94 15.81 8.54 0.00
N LEU A 95 14.99 9.52 0.41
CA LEU A 95 13.62 9.73 -0.07
C LEU A 95 13.53 10.84 -1.14
N HIS A 96 14.57 11.05 -1.96
CA HIS A 96 14.58 12.09 -3.01
C HIS A 96 13.45 11.95 -4.05
N HIS A 97 12.92 10.74 -4.27
CA HIS A 97 11.80 10.51 -5.18
C HIS A 97 10.45 10.92 -4.58
N LEU A 98 10.39 11.20 -3.27
CA LEU A 98 9.19 11.69 -2.60
C LEU A 98 9.24 13.21 -2.44
N ASN A 99 8.14 13.85 -2.79
CA ASN A 99 7.89 15.26 -2.50
C ASN A 99 6.76 15.42 -1.47
N ARG A 100 6.52 16.67 -1.04
CA ARG A 100 5.49 16.98 -0.04
C ARG A 100 4.12 16.38 -0.37
N ASN A 101 3.71 16.40 -1.64
CA ASN A 101 2.39 15.90 -2.06
C ASN A 101 2.26 14.38 -1.91
N HIS A 102 3.35 13.63 -1.80
CA HIS A 102 3.29 12.19 -1.52
C HIS A 102 2.76 11.91 -0.12
N LEU A 103 3.20 12.70 0.86
CA LEU A 103 3.01 12.47 2.30
C LEU A 103 1.92 13.34 2.91
N PHE A 104 1.73 14.53 2.35
CA PHE A 104 0.74 15.53 2.76
C PHE A 104 -0.14 15.90 1.56
N PRO A 105 -1.01 14.97 1.12
CA PRO A 105 -1.75 15.14 -0.11
C PRO A 105 -2.88 16.19 0.02
N THR A 106 -3.03 17.02 -1.00
CA THR A 106 -4.26 17.79 -1.31
C THR A 106 -5.30 16.89 -2.00
N HIS A 107 -6.54 17.37 -2.12
CA HIS A 107 -7.62 16.66 -2.82
C HIS A 107 -7.22 16.20 -4.24
N PHE A 108 -6.56 17.07 -5.01
CA PHE A 108 -6.06 16.72 -6.35
C PHE A 108 -4.97 15.64 -6.31
N SER A 109 -4.02 15.74 -5.38
CA SER A 109 -2.92 14.78 -5.28
C SER A 109 -3.33 13.40 -4.75
N LEU A 110 -4.49 13.28 -4.09
CA LEU A 110 -5.09 11.99 -3.73
C LEU A 110 -5.51 11.20 -4.97
N MET A 111 -5.87 11.88 -6.06
CA MET A 111 -6.30 11.25 -7.30
C MET A 111 -5.14 10.74 -8.16
N ASN A 112 -3.92 11.22 -7.89
CA ASN A 112 -2.74 10.85 -8.66
C ASN A 112 -2.19 9.48 -8.21
N VAL A 113 -2.32 8.47 -9.09
CA VAL A 113 -1.82 7.11 -8.88
C VAL A 113 -0.31 7.07 -8.76
N ALA A 114 0.42 7.92 -9.51
CA ALA A 114 1.87 7.90 -9.53
C ALA A 114 2.46 8.17 -8.14
N TYR A 115 1.88 9.11 -7.38
CA TYR A 115 2.28 9.35 -5.99
C TYR A 115 2.05 8.15 -5.08
N ALA A 116 1.02 7.35 -5.35
CA ALA A 116 0.76 6.13 -4.60
C ALA A 116 1.78 5.03 -4.92
N VAL A 117 2.11 4.85 -6.20
CA VAL A 117 3.13 3.90 -6.66
C VAL A 117 4.53 4.30 -6.17
N GLN A 118 4.87 5.59 -6.22
CA GLN A 118 6.18 6.08 -5.75
C GLN A 118 6.32 5.95 -4.23
N LEU A 119 5.25 6.20 -3.47
CA LEU A 119 5.23 5.95 -2.03
C LEU A 119 5.40 4.46 -1.72
N PHE A 120 4.58 3.60 -2.34
CA PHE A 120 4.67 2.14 -2.23
C PHE A 120 5.72 1.58 -3.18
N SER A 121 6.98 1.94 -2.94
CA SER A 121 8.12 1.47 -3.72
C SER A 121 9.17 0.79 -2.84
N VAL A 122 9.95 -0.09 -3.46
CA VAL A 122 11.12 -0.72 -2.83
C VAL A 122 12.11 0.33 -2.32
N LYS A 123 12.23 1.47 -3.01
CA LYS A 123 13.07 2.61 -2.60
C LYS A 123 12.62 3.18 -1.25
N THR A 124 11.33 3.43 -1.08
CA THR A 124 10.78 3.94 0.20
C THR A 124 10.97 2.93 1.33
N ALA A 125 10.72 1.64 1.08
CA ALA A 125 10.95 0.59 2.08
C ALA A 125 12.42 0.52 2.51
N SER A 126 13.34 0.51 1.55
CA SER A 126 14.79 0.42 1.82
C SER A 126 15.31 1.68 2.53
N ALA A 127 14.76 2.86 2.22
CA ALA A 127 15.10 4.10 2.92
C ALA A 127 14.69 4.05 4.40
N LEU A 128 13.51 3.52 4.72
CA LEU A 128 13.11 3.29 6.12
C LEU A 128 13.98 2.26 6.82
N GLU A 129 14.28 1.14 6.16
CA GLU A 129 15.17 0.10 6.71
C GLU A 129 16.55 0.70 7.04
N LYS A 130 17.12 1.49 6.13
CA LYS A 130 18.37 2.22 6.34
C LYS A 130 18.26 3.21 7.51
N ALA A 131 17.17 3.98 7.59
CA ALA A 131 16.97 4.95 8.66
C ALA A 131 16.92 4.29 10.05
N VAL A 132 16.37 3.07 10.15
CA VAL A 132 16.39 2.29 11.40
C VAL A 132 17.81 1.82 11.75
N ILE A 133 18.59 1.35 10.76
CA ILE A 133 19.98 0.94 10.97
C ILE A 133 20.82 2.14 11.46
N LEU A 134 20.61 3.31 10.89
CA LEU A 134 21.26 4.56 11.29
C LEU A 134 20.66 5.17 12.56
N GLN A 135 19.71 4.51 13.21
CA GLN A 135 19.03 4.95 14.43
C GLN A 135 18.33 6.32 14.30
N GLN A 136 17.97 6.72 13.08
CA GLN A 136 17.23 7.96 12.79
C GLN A 136 15.73 7.79 13.04
N VAL A 137 15.23 6.54 13.00
CA VAL A 137 13.82 6.20 13.21
C VAL A 137 13.72 4.96 14.10
N ALA A 138 12.65 4.87 14.90
CA ALA A 138 12.41 3.74 15.79
C ALA A 138 12.30 2.39 15.03
N LYS A 139 12.73 1.31 15.67
CA LYS A 139 12.67 -0.06 15.10
C LYS A 139 11.29 -0.47 14.59
N GLY A 140 10.20 0.04 15.19
CA GLY A 140 8.83 -0.19 14.72
C GLY A 140 8.59 0.19 13.24
N ALA A 141 9.42 1.07 12.67
CA ALA A 141 9.36 1.44 11.26
C ALA A 141 9.64 0.28 10.31
N LEU A 142 10.35 -0.78 10.75
CA LEU A 142 10.59 -1.97 9.92
C LEU A 142 9.28 -2.68 9.54
N THR A 143 8.27 -2.65 10.41
CA THR A 143 6.93 -3.16 10.10
C THR A 143 6.28 -2.36 8.96
N SER A 144 6.36 -1.03 9.01
CA SER A 144 5.90 -0.17 7.91
C SER A 144 6.69 -0.39 6.62
N ALA A 145 8.01 -0.55 6.70
CA ALA A 145 8.86 -0.82 5.54
C ALA A 145 8.47 -2.14 4.85
N ARG A 146 8.28 -3.20 5.64
CA ARG A 146 7.83 -4.50 5.12
C ARG A 146 6.46 -4.41 4.44
N TRP A 147 5.52 -3.69 5.04
CA TRP A 147 4.22 -3.44 4.43
C TRP A 147 4.31 -2.67 3.11
N ILE A 148 5.09 -1.59 3.07
CA ILE A 148 5.33 -0.80 1.86
C ILE A 148 5.90 -1.69 0.74
N ARG A 149 6.87 -2.54 1.08
CA ARG A 149 7.49 -3.49 0.15
C ARG A 149 6.48 -4.52 -0.38
N LEU A 150 5.65 -5.09 0.49
CA LEU A 150 4.60 -6.04 0.11
C LEU A 150 3.60 -5.42 -0.88
N VAL A 151 3.16 -4.19 -0.62
CA VAL A 151 2.25 -3.47 -1.53
C VAL A 151 2.93 -3.18 -2.87
N ALA A 152 4.22 -2.83 -2.85
CA ALA A 152 5.01 -2.60 -4.05
C ALA A 152 5.08 -3.88 -4.91
N GLU A 153 5.51 -5.00 -4.33
CA GLU A 153 5.62 -6.31 -4.99
C GLU A 153 4.28 -6.75 -5.57
N TRP A 154 3.20 -6.67 -4.77
CA TRP A 154 1.85 -6.97 -5.25
C TRP A 154 1.45 -6.07 -6.43
N SER A 155 1.71 -4.77 -6.36
CA SER A 155 1.37 -3.85 -7.45
C SER A 155 2.13 -4.19 -8.73
N THR A 156 3.42 -4.51 -8.63
CA THR A 156 4.26 -4.88 -9.78
C THR A 156 3.73 -6.13 -10.45
N ILE A 157 3.35 -7.16 -9.68
CA ILE A 157 2.76 -8.39 -10.23
C ILE A 157 1.45 -8.08 -10.97
N MET A 158 0.59 -7.26 -10.36
CA MET A 158 -0.73 -6.94 -10.91
C MET A 158 -0.68 -6.01 -12.14
N THR A 159 0.40 -5.27 -12.33
CA THR A 159 0.58 -4.35 -13.47
C THR A 159 1.68 -4.78 -14.43
N ALA A 160 2.24 -5.98 -14.27
CA ALA A 160 3.28 -6.50 -15.15
C ALA A 160 2.78 -6.49 -16.61
N ARG A 161 3.59 -5.94 -17.50
CA ARG A 161 3.37 -6.01 -18.96
C ARG A 161 4.36 -7.03 -19.50
N HIS A 162 3.87 -7.95 -20.32
CA HIS A 162 4.68 -8.92 -21.06
C HIS A 162 5.59 -8.21 -22.06
#